data_AF-A0A432ZIB0-F1
#
_entry.id   AF-A0A432ZIB0-F1
#
_cell.length_a   1.000
_cell.length_b   1.000
_cell.length_c   1.000
_cell.angle_alpha   90.00
_cell.angle_beta   90.00
_cell.angle_gamma   90.00
#
_symmetry.space_group_name_H-M   'P 1'
#
loop_
_entity.id
_entity.type
_entity.pdbx_description
1 polymer ?
#
loop_
_entity_poly.entity_id
_entity_poly.type
_entity_poly.pdbx_seq_one_letter_code
_entity_poly.pdbx_strand_id
1 'polypeptide(L)'
;MNLSKRIVILAGAVGLFFYTATQDQLVAAIAEYQLGWYKLGVPIAWGLVLGGVLALLKLRKAESWLGPITLVSQGITTMGIIGSIAVFAKHQLLVVTLPSLQIATIGIGLYVFCISFSRLLGDVEARTSKK
;
A
#
# COMPACT_ATOMS: atom_id res chain seq x y z
N MET A 1 -3.61 -17.96 -17.40
CA MET A 1 -3.80 -16.49 -17.26
C MET A 1 -2.76 -15.94 -16.29
N ASN A 2 -1.97 -14.93 -16.70
CA ASN A 2 -0.87 -14.39 -15.88
C ASN A 2 -1.40 -13.67 -14.62
N LEU A 3 -0.65 -13.72 -13.52
CA LEU A 3 -0.99 -13.12 -12.22
C LEU A 3 -1.27 -11.61 -12.34
N SER A 4 -0.47 -10.88 -13.13
CA SER A 4 -0.69 -9.44 -13.37
C SER A 4 -2.05 -9.17 -14.01
N LYS A 5 -2.51 -10.01 -14.94
CA LYS A 5 -3.84 -9.87 -15.55
C LYS A 5 -4.95 -10.09 -14.52
N ARG A 6 -4.78 -11.04 -13.59
CA ARG A 6 -5.74 -11.26 -12.48
C ARG A 6 -5.82 -10.06 -11.55
N ILE A 7 -4.67 -9.48 -11.20
CA ILE A 7 -4.59 -8.28 -10.36
C ILE A 7 -5.29 -7.09 -11.02
N VAL A 8 -5.07 -6.88 -12.32
CA VAL A 8 -5.73 -5.80 -13.07
C VAL A 8 -7.25 -5.99 -13.13
N ILE A 9 -7.73 -7.21 -13.36
CA ILE A 9 -9.17 -7.51 -13.34
C ILE A 9 -9.78 -7.22 -11.97
N LEU A 10 -9.13 -7.66 -10.89
CA LEU A 10 -9.57 -7.35 -9.52
C LEU A 10 -9.56 -5.85 -9.24
N ALA A 11 -8.55 -5.13 -9.71
CA ALA A 11 -8.48 -3.68 -9.55
C ALA A 11 -9.54 -2.93 -10.35
N GLY A 12 -9.90 -3.40 -11.54
CA GLY A 12 -11.05 -2.91 -12.29
C GLY A 12 -12.37 -3.13 -11.54
N ALA A 13 -12.56 -4.31 -10.92
CA ALA A 13 -13.73 -4.59 -10.10
C ALA A 13 -13.81 -3.68 -8.87
N VAL A 14 -12.69 -3.47 -8.17
CA VAL A 14 -12.61 -2.53 -7.03
C VAL A 14 -12.90 -1.10 -7.48
N GLY A 15 -12.40 -0.68 -8.65
CA GLY A 15 -12.75 0.60 -9.25
C GLY A 15 -14.26 0.76 -9.48
N LEU A 16 -14.93 -0.27 -9.99
CA LEU A 16 -16.37 -0.28 -10.18
C LEU A 16 -17.14 -0.21 -8.85
N PHE A 17 -16.69 -0.90 -7.79
CA PHE A 17 -17.30 -0.79 -6.46
C PHE A 17 -17.19 0.63 -5.88
N PHE A 18 -16.04 1.28 -6.06
CA PHE A 18 -15.88 2.67 -5.64
C PHE A 18 -16.66 3.65 -6.52
N TYR A 19 -16.81 3.34 -7.81
CA TYR A 19 -17.65 4.11 -8.71
C TYR A 19 -19.13 4.01 -8.35
N THR A 20 -19.63 2.88 -7.85
CA THR A 20 -21.03 2.76 -7.43
C THR A 20 -21.32 3.45 -6.09
N ALA A 21 -20.29 3.65 -5.25
CA ALA A 21 -20.44 4.33 -3.97
C ALA A 21 -21.02 5.75 -4.09
N THR A 22 -21.94 6.09 -3.19
CA THR A 22 -22.49 7.44 -3.08
C THR A 22 -21.54 8.36 -2.33
N GLN A 23 -21.71 9.67 -2.50
CA GLN A 23 -20.88 10.65 -1.81
C GLN A 23 -21.01 10.51 -0.28
N ASP A 24 -22.23 10.31 0.23
CA ASP A 24 -22.48 10.17 1.66
C ASP A 24 -21.77 8.94 2.26
N GLN A 25 -21.72 7.83 1.53
CA GLN A 25 -20.99 6.64 1.97
C GLN A 25 -19.48 6.90 2.07
N LEU A 26 -18.92 7.64 1.11
CA LEU A 26 -17.49 8.00 1.12
C LEU A 26 -17.18 8.99 2.25
N VAL A 27 -18.06 9.95 2.50
CA VAL A 27 -17.91 10.90 3.61
C VAL A 27 -18.05 10.19 4.96
N ALA A 28 -18.99 9.26 5.10
CA ALA A 28 -19.13 8.42 6.29
C ALA A 28 -17.86 7.61 6.55
N ALA A 29 -17.28 6.98 5.51
CA ALA A 29 -16.01 6.26 5.62
C ALA A 29 -14.85 7.19 6.03
N ILE A 30 -14.81 8.43 5.52
CA ILE A 30 -13.80 9.41 5.96
C ILE A 30 -13.97 9.75 7.43
N ALA A 31 -15.19 9.98 7.90
CA ALA A 31 -15.47 10.31 9.29
C ALA A 31 -15.17 9.14 10.24
N GLU A 32 -15.60 7.94 9.90
CA GLU A 32 -15.44 6.71 10.69
C GLU A 32 -13.96 6.34 10.87
N TYR A 33 -13.19 6.34 9.78
CA TYR A 33 -11.75 6.06 9.83
C TYR A 33 -10.92 7.31 10.15
N GLN A 34 -11.59 8.45 10.37
CA GLN A 34 -10.98 9.77 10.58
C GLN A 34 -9.86 10.05 9.57
N LEU A 35 -10.13 9.79 8.29
CA LEU A 35 -9.15 9.89 7.21
C LEU A 35 -8.80 11.34 6.95
N GLY A 36 -7.53 11.56 6.62
CA GLY A 36 -7.03 12.88 6.26
C GLY A 36 -5.70 12.76 5.54
N TRP A 37 -5.28 13.85 4.91
CA TRP A 37 -4.03 13.91 4.15
C TRP A 37 -2.81 13.48 4.95
N TYR A 38 -2.78 13.78 6.25
CA TYR A 38 -1.74 13.30 7.15
C TYR A 38 -1.77 11.78 7.34
N LYS A 39 -2.96 11.18 7.54
CA LYS A 39 -3.12 9.74 7.76
C LYS A 39 -2.78 8.89 6.52
N LEU A 40 -2.83 9.47 5.32
CA LEU A 40 -2.33 8.82 4.10
C LEU A 40 -0.82 8.57 4.15
N GLY A 41 -0.04 9.42 4.83
CA GLY A 41 1.41 9.24 4.97
C GLY A 41 1.80 8.20 6.01
N VAL A 42 0.91 7.90 6.95
CA VAL A 42 1.18 7.03 8.10
C VAL A 42 1.57 5.60 7.68
N PRO A 43 0.86 4.92 6.77
CA PRO A 43 1.26 3.59 6.30
C PRO A 43 2.65 3.56 5.66
N ILE A 44 3.01 4.63 4.93
CA ILE A 44 4.31 4.74 4.26
C ILE A 44 5.42 4.88 5.30
N ALA A 45 5.22 5.74 6.29
CA ALA A 45 6.17 5.94 7.39
C ALA A 45 6.37 4.64 8.19
N TRP A 46 5.29 3.93 8.52
CA TRP A 46 5.38 2.65 9.20
C TRP A 46 6.08 1.59 8.36
N GLY A 47 5.89 1.59 7.04
CA GLY A 47 6.63 0.71 6.14
C GLY A 47 8.13 0.87 6.29
N LEU A 48 8.61 2.12 6.30
CA LEU A 48 10.03 2.45 6.49
C LEU A 48 10.53 2.01 7.88
N VAL A 49 9.82 2.41 8.94
CA VAL A 49 10.21 2.12 10.33
C VAL A 49 10.27 0.63 10.60
N LEU A 50 9.22 -0.11 10.25
CA LEU A 50 9.16 -1.55 10.46
C LEU A 50 10.21 -2.28 9.63
N GLY A 51 10.42 -1.86 8.38
CA GLY A 51 11.44 -2.45 7.51
C GLY A 51 12.84 -2.30 8.09
N GLY A 52 13.15 -1.12 8.63
CA GLY A 52 14.42 -0.88 9.31
C GLY A 52 14.58 -1.67 10.60
N VAL A 53 13.56 -1.70 11.47
CA VAL A 53 13.62 -2.44 12.74
C VAL A 53 13.81 -3.94 12.48
N LEU A 54 13.08 -4.52 11.54
CA LEU A 54 13.20 -5.94 11.19
C LEU A 54 14.57 -6.28 10.58
N ALA A 55 15.15 -5.38 9.78
CA ALA A 55 16.49 -5.55 9.23
C ALA A 55 17.56 -5.55 10.34
N LEU A 56 17.44 -4.66 11.32
CA LEU A 56 18.35 -4.61 12.47
C LEU A 56 18.29 -5.88 13.32
N LEU A 57 17.12 -6.51 13.43
CA LEU A 57 16.93 -7.79 14.13
C LEU A 57 17.41 -9.01 13.32
N LYS A 58 17.93 -8.82 12.10
CA LYS A 58 18.43 -9.90 11.21
C LYS A 58 17.42 -11.03 11.00
N LEU A 59 16.13 -10.71 10.85
CA LEU A 59 15.08 -11.71 10.66
C LEU A 59 15.11 -12.35 9.26
N ARG A 60 15.97 -13.35 9.07
CA ARG A 60 16.09 -14.10 7.79
C ARG A 60 14.79 -14.75 7.32
N LYS A 61 13.91 -15.15 8.25
CA LYS A 61 12.58 -15.69 7.89
C LYS A 61 11.70 -14.69 7.16
N ALA A 62 11.92 -13.38 7.34
CA ALA A 62 11.15 -12.36 6.65
C ALA A 62 11.56 -12.22 5.16
N GLU A 63 12.75 -12.68 4.76
CA GLU A 63 13.21 -12.63 3.37
C GLU A 63 12.36 -13.49 2.43
N SER A 64 11.99 -14.70 2.86
CA SER A 64 11.15 -15.60 2.04
C SER A 64 9.74 -15.04 1.80
N TRP A 65 9.29 -14.12 2.65
CA TRP A 65 8.00 -13.44 2.55
C TRP A 65 8.05 -12.16 1.69
N LEU A 66 9.23 -11.66 1.32
CA LEU A 66 9.34 -10.44 0.51
C LEU A 66 8.67 -10.58 -0.86
N GLY A 67 8.84 -11.72 -1.52
CA GLY A 67 8.21 -12.00 -2.82
C GLY A 67 6.66 -11.92 -2.75
N PRO A 68 6.01 -12.70 -1.87
CA PRO A 68 4.57 -12.59 -1.67
C PRO A 68 4.09 -11.19 -1.26
N ILE A 69 4.78 -10.52 -0.33
CA ILE A 69 4.38 -9.20 0.16
C ILE A 69 4.46 -8.15 -0.95
N THR A 70 5.51 -8.18 -1.78
CA THR A 70 5.63 -7.25 -2.93
C THR A 70 4.52 -7.45 -3.95
N LEU A 71 4.10 -8.70 -4.22
CA LEU A 71 2.97 -8.98 -5.10
C LEU A 71 1.64 -8.45 -4.52
N VAL A 72 1.40 -8.68 -3.23
CA VAL A 72 0.21 -8.16 -2.54
C VAL A 72 0.21 -6.64 -2.55
N SER A 73 1.36 -6.02 -2.26
CA SER A 73 1.57 -4.58 -2.29
C SER A 73 1.25 -3.98 -3.67
N GLN A 74 1.71 -4.59 -4.76
CA GLN A 74 1.37 -4.15 -6.12
C GLN A 74 -0.12 -4.23 -6.38
N GLY A 75 -0.77 -5.33 -5.94
CA GLY A 75 -2.20 -5.50 -6.08
C GLY A 75 -3.00 -4.42 -5.34
N ILE A 76 -2.70 -4.22 -4.06
CA ILE A 76 -3.37 -3.24 -3.20
C ILE A 76 -3.15 -1.81 -3.74
N THR A 77 -1.91 -1.48 -4.13
CA THR A 77 -1.59 -0.17 -4.71
C THR A 77 -2.40 0.08 -5.98
N THR A 78 -2.47 -0.90 -6.88
CA THR A 78 -3.22 -0.79 -8.13
C THR A 78 -4.72 -0.64 -7.86
N MET A 79 -5.28 -1.44 -6.95
CA MET A 79 -6.68 -1.36 -6.53
C MET A 79 -7.02 0.02 -5.96
N GLY A 80 -6.19 0.55 -5.06
CA GLY A 80 -6.41 1.85 -4.44
C GLY A 80 -6.31 3.02 -5.43
N ILE A 81 -5.35 2.99 -6.35
CA ILE A 81 -5.19 4.04 -7.38
C ILE A 81 -6.37 4.02 -8.34
N ILE A 82 -6.76 2.85 -8.86
CA ILE A 82 -7.90 2.73 -9.78
C ILE A 82 -9.20 3.16 -9.07
N GLY A 83 -9.39 2.75 -7.82
CA GLY A 83 -10.52 3.23 -6.99
C GLY A 83 -10.53 4.74 -6.86
N SER A 84 -9.39 5.37 -6.61
CA SER A 84 -9.28 6.83 -6.46
C SER A 84 -9.60 7.58 -7.75
N ILE A 85 -9.12 7.08 -8.88
CA ILE A 85 -9.45 7.64 -10.21
C ILE A 85 -10.95 7.50 -10.48
N ALA A 86 -11.55 6.35 -10.17
CA ALA A 86 -12.98 6.11 -10.37
C ALA A 86 -13.87 7.02 -9.52
N VAL A 87 -13.52 7.20 -8.23
CA VAL A 87 -14.21 8.14 -7.34
C VAL A 87 -14.08 9.57 -7.86
N PHE A 88 -12.87 9.98 -8.24
CA PHE A 88 -12.62 11.33 -8.75
C PHE A 88 -13.39 11.60 -10.04
N ALA A 89 -13.42 10.63 -10.97
CA ALA A 89 -14.15 10.76 -12.22
C ALA A 89 -15.66 10.96 -12.01
N LYS A 90 -16.24 10.31 -10.98
CA LYS A 90 -17.67 10.42 -10.67
C LYS A 90 -18.03 11.70 -9.90
N HIS A 91 -17.30 11.98 -8.83
CA HIS A 91 -17.70 13.00 -7.85
C HIS A 91 -16.94 14.32 -8.03
N GLN A 92 -15.86 14.35 -8.81
CA GLN A 92 -14.98 15.51 -9.07
C GLN A 92 -14.40 16.20 -7.81
N LEU A 93 -14.56 15.59 -6.65
CA LEU A 93 -14.08 16.09 -5.37
C LEU A 93 -12.89 15.25 -4.90
N LEU A 94 -11.75 15.91 -4.73
CA LEU A 94 -10.51 15.22 -4.36
C LEU A 94 -10.59 14.64 -2.94
N VAL A 95 -11.29 15.31 -2.03
CA VAL A 95 -11.45 14.86 -0.63
C VAL A 95 -12.16 13.50 -0.53
N VAL A 96 -13.15 13.22 -1.38
CA VAL A 96 -13.88 11.94 -1.30
C VAL A 96 -13.08 10.75 -1.84
N THR A 97 -11.93 11.00 -2.47
CA THR A 97 -10.98 9.95 -2.90
C THR A 97 -10.09 9.44 -1.77
N LEU A 98 -10.12 10.10 -0.59
CA LEU A 98 -9.29 9.73 0.56
C LEU A 98 -9.40 8.24 0.98
N PRO A 99 -10.59 7.59 1.00
CA PRO A 99 -10.72 6.18 1.34
C PRO A 99 -9.95 5.26 0.39
N SER A 100 -10.08 5.47 -0.91
CA SER A 100 -9.37 4.67 -1.91
C SER A 100 -7.87 4.99 -1.95
N LEU A 101 -7.48 6.25 -1.70
CA LEU A 101 -6.09 6.64 -1.55
C LEU A 101 -5.44 6.01 -0.32
N GLN A 102 -6.18 5.83 0.77
CA GLN A 102 -5.68 5.13 1.95
C GLN A 102 -5.30 3.69 1.59
N ILE A 103 -6.12 3.00 0.81
CA ILE A 103 -5.79 1.66 0.31
C ILE A 103 -4.50 1.70 -0.52
N ALA A 104 -4.37 2.66 -1.43
CA ALA A 104 -3.16 2.80 -2.24
C ALA A 104 -1.91 3.01 -1.35
N THR A 105 -2.01 3.87 -0.33
CA THR A 105 -0.90 4.18 0.57
C THR A 105 -0.50 2.99 1.45
N ILE A 106 -1.45 2.11 1.83
CA ILE A 106 -1.14 0.85 2.50
C ILE A 106 -0.30 -0.05 1.57
N GLY A 107 -0.70 -0.16 0.30
CA GLY A 107 0.07 -0.89 -0.70
C GLY A 107 1.49 -0.33 -0.84
N ILE A 108 1.63 0.99 -0.96
CA ILE A 108 2.94 1.67 -1.03
C ILE A 108 3.75 1.44 0.25
N GLY A 109 3.14 1.52 1.42
CA GLY A 109 3.80 1.27 2.71
C GLY A 109 4.38 -0.15 2.80
N LEU A 110 3.63 -1.15 2.36
CA LEU A 110 4.14 -2.53 2.26
C LEU A 110 5.32 -2.65 1.27
N TYR A 111 5.31 -1.89 0.18
CA TYR A 111 6.43 -1.88 -0.76
C TYR A 111 7.69 -1.25 -0.13
N VAL A 112 7.52 -0.09 0.52
CA VAL A 112 8.59 0.62 1.23
C VAL A 112 9.16 -0.24 2.34
N PHE A 113 8.32 -1.01 3.03
CA PHE A 113 8.76 -2.04 3.98
C PHE A 113 9.73 -3.03 3.35
N CYS A 114 9.37 -3.66 2.23
CA CYS A 114 10.22 -4.63 1.56
C CYS A 114 11.55 -4.04 1.10
N ILE A 115 11.53 -2.81 0.54
CA ILE A 115 12.75 -2.11 0.13
C ILE A 115 13.64 -1.80 1.32
N SER A 116 13.07 -1.23 2.38
CA SER A 116 13.82 -0.79 3.55
C SER A 116 14.45 -1.98 4.26
N PHE A 117 13.68 -3.06 4.42
CA PHE A 117 14.16 -4.31 5.00
C PHE A 117 15.31 -4.92 4.20
N SER A 118 15.12 -5.14 2.90
CA SER A 118 16.13 -5.80 2.05
C SER A 118 17.43 -4.99 1.93
N ARG A 119 17.33 -3.66 1.75
CA ARG A 119 18.50 -2.79 1.65
C ARG A 119 19.29 -2.72 2.96
N LEU A 120 18.61 -2.52 4.08
CA LEU A 120 19.28 -2.39 5.38
C LEU A 120 19.87 -3.72 5.85
N LEU A 121 19.18 -4.84 5.60
CA LEU A 121 19.70 -6.16 5.93
C LEU A 121 20.98 -6.46 5.13
N GLY A 122 20.98 -6.16 3.82
CA GLY A 122 22.16 -6.31 2.97
C GLY A 122 23.35 -5.46 3.43
N ASP A 123 23.14 -4.22 3.85
CA ASP A 123 24.21 -3.36 4.38
C ASP A 123 24.75 -3.89 5.73
N VAL A 124 23.87 -4.37 6.61
CA VAL A 124 24.26 -4.98 7.89
C VAL A 124 25.09 -6.25 7.68
N GLU A 125 24.72 -7.10 6.72
CA GLU A 125 25.49 -8.30 6.37
C GLU A 125 26.85 -7.95 5.75
N ALA A 126 26.90 -6.99 4.82
CA ALA A 126 28.14 -6.52 4.20
C ALA A 126 29.15 -5.97 5.22
N ARG A 127 28.67 -5.26 6.26
CA ARG A 127 29.50 -4.77 7.35
C ARG A 127 29.97 -5.86 8.31
N THR A 128 29.16 -6.91 8.51
CA THR A 128 29.53 -8.05 9.36
C THR A 128 30.60 -8.92 8.69
N SER A 129 30.52 -9.11 7.36
CA SER A 129 31.48 -9.93 6.58
C SER A 129 32.88 -9.31 6.44
N LYS A 130 33.02 -7.99 6.62
CA LYS A 130 34.31 -7.29 6.59
C LYS A 130 35.09 -7.33 7.92
N LYS A 131 34.50 -7.87 9.00
CA LYS A 131 35.17 -8.09 10.28
C LYS A 131 35.66 -9.52 10.37
#